data_AF-A0A9E0Q925-F1
#
_entry.id   AF-A0A9E0Q925-F1
#
_cell.length_a   1.000
_cell.length_b   1.000
_cell.length_c   1.000
_cell.angle_alpha   90.00
_cell.angle_beta   90.00
_cell.angle_gamma   90.00
#
_symmetry.space_group_name_H-M   'P 1'
#
loop_
_entity.id
_entity.type
_entity.pdbx_description
1 polymer ?
#
loop_
_entity_poly.entity_id
_entity_poly.type
_entity_poly.pdbx_seq_one_letter_code
_entity_poly.pdbx_strand_id
1 'polypeptide(L)'
;MNRYHWMLTIFFIVLIWSGINPHDRLTWFLEVIPGVMALALFGLTYKTLRFSDFTYTVILLHCLILFVGGHYTYARVPLFYDISEWLGIGRNSYDKVGHLFQGFTPVLVAREFLIRKKIIGKNIWNSITALSFAMAFSAIYELIEWFVALAANNEAEDFLGTQGYVWDTQADMFWALIGGS
;
A
#
# COMPACT_ATOMS: atom_id res chain seq x y z
N MET A 1 -20.09 7.57 15.89
CA MET A 1 -20.39 7.85 14.46
C MET A 1 -19.44 8.87 13.85
N ASN A 2 -19.09 9.96 14.53
CA ASN A 2 -18.34 11.08 13.93
C ASN A 2 -16.99 10.69 13.27
N ARG A 3 -16.15 9.89 13.94
CA ARG A 3 -14.80 9.55 13.42
C ARG A 3 -14.76 8.82 12.07
N TYR A 4 -15.67 7.87 11.81
CA TYR A 4 -15.67 7.15 10.54
C TYR A 4 -16.12 8.03 9.37
N HIS A 5 -17.00 9.00 9.64
CA HIS A 5 -17.37 10.00 8.63
C HIS A 5 -16.15 10.84 8.28
N TRP A 6 -15.38 11.30 9.27
CA TRP A 6 -14.11 11.99 9.01
C TRP A 6 -13.13 11.17 8.18
N MET A 7 -12.95 9.89 8.52
CA MET A 7 -12.06 8.99 7.78
C MET A 7 -12.50 8.83 6.32
N LEU A 8 -13.80 8.62 6.09
CA LEU A 8 -14.35 8.53 4.73
C LEU A 8 -14.24 9.86 3.98
N THR A 9 -14.50 10.98 4.65
CA THR A 9 -14.34 12.32 4.06
C THR A 9 -12.89 12.54 3.62
N ILE A 10 -11.91 12.23 4.47
CA ILE A 10 -10.49 12.34 4.14
C ILE A 10 -10.14 11.41 2.97
N PHE A 11 -10.59 10.16 3.02
CA PHE A 11 -10.38 9.18 1.95
C PHE A 11 -10.87 9.73 0.59
N PHE A 12 -12.12 10.20 0.52
CA PHE A 12 -12.70 10.69 -0.72
C PHE A 12 -12.10 12.01 -1.18
N ILE A 13 -11.76 12.92 -0.27
CA ILE A 13 -11.09 14.18 -0.63
C ILE A 13 -9.75 13.89 -1.31
N VAL A 14 -8.92 13.02 -0.72
CA VAL A 14 -7.59 12.72 -1.26
C VAL A 14 -7.68 11.86 -2.51
N LEU A 15 -8.64 10.92 -2.58
CA LEU A 15 -8.91 10.15 -3.80
C LEU A 15 -9.34 11.03 -4.97
N ILE A 16 -10.23 12.00 -4.74
CA ILE A 16 -10.66 12.93 -5.78
C ILE A 16 -9.50 13.81 -6.19
N TRP A 17 -8.76 14.37 -5.23
CA TRP A 17 -7.58 15.18 -5.50
C TRP A 17 -6.54 14.43 -6.32
N SER A 18 -6.25 13.17 -6.01
CA SER A 18 -5.23 12.41 -6.74
C SER A 18 -5.58 12.24 -8.22
N GLY A 19 -6.87 12.15 -8.54
CA GLY A 19 -7.37 12.04 -9.92
C GLY A 19 -7.47 13.37 -10.69
N ILE A 20 -7.21 14.52 -10.05
CA ILE A 20 -7.16 15.81 -10.75
C ILE A 20 -5.76 15.97 -11.34
N ASN A 21 -5.63 15.87 -12.66
CA ASN A 21 -4.35 15.99 -13.38
C ASN A 21 -3.23 15.08 -12.82
N PRO A 22 -3.45 13.75 -12.68
CA PRO A 22 -2.36 12.86 -12.30
C PRO A 22 -1.27 12.88 -13.38
N HIS A 23 -0.04 12.63 -12.95
CA HIS A 23 1.12 12.63 -13.83
C HIS A 23 0.99 11.61 -14.98
N ASP A 24 0.59 10.37 -14.65
CA ASP A 24 0.21 9.35 -15.61
C ASP A 24 -1.11 8.69 -15.20
N ARG A 25 -2.04 8.57 -16.16
CA ARG A 25 -3.40 8.08 -15.87
C ARG A 25 -3.46 6.58 -15.64
N LEU A 26 -2.62 5.81 -16.33
CA LEU A 26 -2.59 4.35 -16.20
C LEU A 26 -1.98 3.98 -14.85
N THR A 27 -0.82 4.53 -14.51
CA THR A 27 -0.16 4.38 -13.20
C THR A 27 -1.06 4.87 -12.08
N TRP A 28 -1.72 6.03 -12.23
CA TRP A 28 -2.71 6.50 -11.25
C TRP A 28 -3.79 5.45 -10.97
N PHE A 29 -4.36 4.85 -12.03
CA PHE A 29 -5.39 3.84 -11.88
C PHE A 29 -4.87 2.59 -11.16
N LEU A 30 -3.69 2.11 -11.54
CA LEU A 30 -3.05 0.93 -10.96
C LEU A 30 -2.68 1.13 -9.48
N GLU A 31 -2.22 2.32 -9.11
CA GLU A 31 -1.85 2.66 -7.73
C GLU A 31 -3.07 2.88 -6.83
N VAL A 32 -4.14 3.47 -7.37
CA VAL A 32 -5.33 3.84 -6.58
C VAL A 32 -6.29 2.66 -6.37
N ILE A 33 -6.36 1.73 -7.33
CA ILE A 33 -7.34 0.63 -7.30
C ILE A 33 -7.25 -0.25 -6.04
N PRO A 34 -6.08 -0.59 -5.46
CA PRO A 34 -6.00 -1.37 -4.23
C PRO A 34 -6.66 -0.65 -3.05
N GLY A 35 -6.51 0.69 -2.95
CA GLY A 35 -7.16 1.50 -1.92
C GLY A 35 -8.69 1.53 -2.04
N VAL A 36 -9.22 1.61 -3.27
CA VAL A 36 -10.66 1.54 -3.54
C VAL A 36 -11.22 0.14 -3.22
N MET A 37 -10.48 -0.91 -3.59
CA MET A 37 -10.84 -2.29 -3.25
C MET A 37 -10.84 -2.51 -1.73
N ALA A 38 -9.90 -1.91 -0.99
CA ALA A 38 -9.89 -1.95 0.46
C ALA A 38 -11.16 -1.31 1.04
N LEU A 39 -11.56 -0.12 0.58
CA LEU A 39 -12.81 0.51 1.02
C LEU A 39 -14.02 -0.39 0.77
N ALA A 40 -14.10 -1.02 -0.41
CA ALA A 40 -15.20 -1.94 -0.73
C ALA A 40 -15.19 -3.16 0.21
N LEU A 41 -14.05 -3.82 0.39
CA LEU A 41 -13.90 -4.99 1.25
C LEU A 41 -14.30 -4.68 2.71
N PHE A 42 -13.73 -3.63 3.29
CA PHE A 42 -13.98 -3.27 4.68
C PHE A 42 -15.36 -2.64 4.90
N GLY A 43 -15.90 -1.94 3.90
CA GLY A 43 -17.26 -1.42 3.93
C GLY A 43 -18.31 -2.53 3.91
N LEU A 44 -18.15 -3.51 3.01
CA LEU A 44 -19.06 -4.66 2.89
C LEU A 44 -19.00 -5.57 4.12
N THR A 45 -17.83 -5.73 4.73
CA THR A 45 -17.65 -6.57 5.91
C THR A 45 -17.93 -5.84 7.23
N TYR A 46 -18.11 -4.51 7.24
CA TYR A 46 -18.21 -3.71 8.47
C TYR A 46 -19.25 -4.21 9.50
N LYS A 47 -20.42 -4.66 9.03
CA LYS A 47 -21.51 -5.14 9.91
C LYS A 47 -21.25 -6.55 10.47
N THR A 48 -20.48 -7.37 9.77
CA THR A 48 -20.25 -8.79 10.12
C THR A 48 -18.89 -9.04 10.75
N LEU A 49 -17.89 -8.21 10.42
CA LEU A 49 -16.54 -8.22 10.94
C LEU A 49 -16.02 -6.79 11.04
N ARG A 50 -16.24 -6.15 12.19
CA ARG A 50 -15.73 -4.81 12.46
C ARG A 50 -14.32 -4.89 13.03
N PHE A 51 -13.35 -4.30 12.32
CA PHE A 51 -11.99 -4.11 12.83
C PHE A 51 -11.90 -2.98 13.85
N SER A 52 -10.75 -2.88 14.52
CA SER A 52 -10.46 -1.84 15.49
C SER A 52 -10.31 -0.48 14.82
N ASP A 53 -10.53 0.60 15.58
CA ASP A 53 -10.31 1.96 15.06
C ASP A 53 -8.88 2.16 14.61
N PHE A 54 -7.92 1.57 15.33
CA PHE A 54 -6.50 1.61 14.96
C PHE A 54 -6.26 0.98 13.59
N THR A 55 -6.78 -0.23 13.36
CA THR A 55 -6.66 -0.92 12.06
C THR A 55 -7.28 -0.11 10.94
N TYR A 56 -8.47 0.46 11.13
CA TYR A 56 -9.07 1.33 10.11
C TYR A 56 -8.25 2.60 9.85
N THR A 57 -7.63 3.19 10.87
CA THR A 57 -6.75 4.34 10.70
C THR A 57 -5.51 3.97 9.88
N VAL A 58 -4.90 2.82 10.16
CA VAL A 58 -3.74 2.34 9.37
C VAL A 58 -4.14 2.04 7.93
N ILE A 59 -5.30 1.41 7.69
CA ILE A 59 -5.84 1.20 6.34
C ILE A 59 -6.01 2.55 5.62
N LEU A 60 -6.59 3.56 6.29
CA LEU A 60 -6.75 4.88 5.71
C LEU A 60 -5.38 5.48 5.34
N LEU A 61 -4.42 5.50 6.27
CA LEU A 61 -3.08 6.04 6.02
C LEU A 61 -2.40 5.36 4.83
N HIS A 62 -2.52 4.03 4.74
CA HIS A 62 -2.00 3.29 3.59
C HIS A 62 -2.68 3.71 2.28
N CYS A 63 -4.01 3.85 2.27
CA CYS A 63 -4.72 4.37 1.09
C CYS A 63 -4.27 5.78 0.70
N LEU A 64 -3.99 6.65 1.67
CA LEU A 64 -3.49 8.00 1.38
C LEU A 64 -2.10 7.97 0.73
N ILE A 65 -1.22 7.05 1.16
CA ILE A 65 0.09 6.82 0.54
C ILE A 65 -0.09 6.42 -0.93
N LEU A 66 -0.96 5.43 -1.19
CA LEU A 66 -1.30 5.01 -2.56
C LEU A 66 -1.83 6.15 -3.41
N PHE A 67 -2.68 7.03 -2.86
CA PHE A 67 -3.28 8.13 -3.62
C PHE A 67 -2.28 9.24 -3.93
N VAL A 68 -1.40 9.57 -2.99
CA VAL A 68 -0.31 10.53 -3.24
C VAL A 68 0.64 10.00 -4.30
N GLY A 69 1.03 8.73 -4.18
CA GLY A 69 1.87 8.10 -5.17
C GLY A 69 1.19 7.95 -6.53
N GLY A 70 -0.11 7.63 -6.59
CA GLY A 70 -0.86 7.62 -7.85
C GLY A 70 -0.99 9.00 -8.51
N HIS A 71 -1.07 10.08 -7.73
CA HIS A 71 -1.12 11.44 -8.28
C HIS A 71 0.20 11.83 -8.97
N TYR A 72 1.33 11.57 -8.31
CA TYR A 72 2.65 11.98 -8.80
C TYR A 72 3.36 10.92 -9.66
N THR A 73 3.01 9.65 -9.51
CA THR A 73 3.88 8.45 -9.62
C THR A 73 4.91 8.35 -8.49
N TYR A 74 5.23 7.11 -8.08
CA TYR A 74 6.17 6.87 -6.96
C TYR A 74 7.56 7.46 -7.23
N ALA A 75 7.99 7.48 -8.49
CA ALA A 75 9.27 8.07 -8.89
C ALA A 75 9.33 9.61 -8.77
N ARG A 76 8.19 10.29 -8.57
CA ARG A 76 8.10 11.76 -8.71
C ARG A 76 7.47 12.46 -7.52
N VAL A 77 7.28 11.79 -6.38
CA VAL A 77 6.77 12.45 -5.17
C VAL A 77 7.76 13.54 -4.71
N PRO A 78 7.35 14.84 -4.67
CA PRO A 78 8.29 15.95 -4.51
C PRO A 78 9.16 15.88 -3.25
N LEU A 79 8.58 15.53 -2.11
CA LEU A 79 9.32 15.40 -0.85
C LEU A 79 10.49 14.40 -0.95
N PHE A 80 10.29 13.32 -1.68
CA PHE A 80 11.31 12.27 -1.81
C PHE A 80 12.36 12.60 -2.87
N TYR A 81 12.07 13.51 -3.79
CA TYR A 81 13.08 14.11 -4.65
C TYR A 81 14.08 14.92 -3.80
N ASP A 82 13.58 15.81 -2.92
CA ASP A 82 14.42 16.62 -2.04
C ASP A 82 15.29 15.74 -1.12
N ILE A 83 14.69 14.69 -0.52
CA ILE A 83 15.41 13.73 0.33
C ILE A 83 16.52 13.02 -0.47
N SER A 84 16.23 12.61 -1.71
CA SER A 84 17.19 11.94 -2.58
C SER A 84 18.40 12.82 -2.90
N GLU A 85 18.14 14.09 -3.21
CA GLU A 85 19.18 15.09 -3.51
C GLU A 85 20.06 15.35 -2.27
N TRP A 86 19.44 15.54 -1.10
CA TRP A 86 20.16 15.80 0.14
C TRP A 86 21.05 14.64 0.58
N LEU A 87 20.61 13.41 0.34
CA LEU A 87 21.34 12.20 0.72
C LEU A 87 22.23 11.65 -0.40
N GLY A 88 22.16 12.21 -1.62
CA GLY A 88 22.91 11.75 -2.79
C GLY A 88 22.54 10.33 -3.23
N ILE A 89 21.31 9.88 -2.97
CA ILE A 89 20.87 8.49 -3.20
C ILE A 89 20.51 8.27 -4.68
N GLY A 90 20.17 9.34 -5.43
CA GLY A 90 20.00 9.29 -6.88
C GLY A 90 18.69 8.67 -7.37
N ARG A 91 17.78 8.27 -6.47
CA ARG A 91 16.41 7.83 -6.79
C ARG A 91 15.39 8.37 -5.81
N ASN A 92 14.14 8.48 -6.24
CA ASN A 92 13.01 8.68 -5.35
C ASN A 92 12.67 7.35 -4.66
N SER A 93 12.61 7.32 -3.32
CA SER A 93 12.34 6.11 -2.53
C SER A 93 10.95 6.10 -1.88
N TYR A 94 9.97 6.78 -2.49
CA TYR A 94 8.60 6.83 -1.97
C TYR A 94 7.92 5.47 -1.96
N ASP A 95 8.17 4.66 -2.97
CA ASP A 95 7.84 3.23 -3.05
C ASP A 95 8.13 2.49 -1.73
N LYS A 96 9.30 2.74 -1.11
CA LYS A 96 9.69 2.06 0.14
C LYS A 96 8.75 2.39 1.30
N VAL A 97 8.11 3.56 1.31
CA VAL A 97 7.04 3.89 2.27
C VAL A 97 5.78 3.10 1.98
N GLY A 98 5.41 2.98 0.70
CA GLY A 98 4.33 2.11 0.24
C GLY A 98 4.54 0.68 0.72
N HIS A 99 5.71 0.10 0.46
CA HIS A 99 6.03 -1.26 0.86
C HIS A 99 6.12 -1.45 2.38
N LEU A 100 6.62 -0.47 3.14
CA LEU A 100 6.55 -0.50 4.60
C LEU A 100 5.08 -0.63 5.08
N PHE A 101 4.15 0.13 4.50
CA PHE A 101 2.73 0.03 4.83
C PHE A 101 2.05 -1.22 4.22
N GLN A 102 2.58 -1.75 3.12
CA GLN A 102 2.22 -3.05 2.54
C GLN A 102 2.61 -4.22 3.43
N GLY A 103 3.62 -4.07 4.28
CA GLY A 103 3.87 -4.99 5.39
C GLY A 103 2.94 -4.75 6.57
N PHE A 104 2.94 -3.51 7.07
CA PHE A 104 2.31 -3.16 8.33
C PHE A 104 0.78 -3.35 8.31
N THR A 105 0.12 -2.90 7.24
CA THR A 105 -1.35 -2.93 7.14
C THR A 105 -1.89 -4.34 7.04
N PRO A 106 -1.42 -5.21 6.11
CA PRO A 106 -1.92 -6.56 5.98
C PRO A 106 -1.61 -7.43 7.20
N VAL A 107 -0.47 -7.23 7.88
CA VAL A 107 -0.21 -7.93 9.15
C VAL A 107 -1.27 -7.57 10.19
N LEU A 108 -1.55 -6.28 10.41
CA LEU A 108 -2.57 -5.86 11.38
C LEU A 108 -3.95 -6.42 11.04
N VAL A 109 -4.35 -6.33 9.77
CA VAL A 109 -5.62 -6.86 9.27
C VAL A 109 -5.69 -8.37 9.49
N ALA A 110 -4.67 -9.13 9.07
CA ALA A 110 -4.65 -10.58 9.20
C ALA A 110 -4.67 -11.02 10.66
N ARG A 111 -3.86 -10.40 11.54
CA ARG A 111 -3.86 -10.71 12.98
C ARG A 111 -5.22 -10.52 13.60
N GLU A 112 -5.83 -9.36 13.37
CA GLU A 112 -7.13 -9.03 13.93
C GLU A 112 -8.24 -9.94 13.35
N PHE A 113 -8.19 -10.24 12.05
CA PHE A 113 -9.10 -11.20 11.42
C PHE A 113 -9.02 -12.57 12.08
N LEU A 114 -7.81 -13.14 12.20
CA LEU A 114 -7.58 -14.47 12.76
C LEU A 114 -8.06 -14.58 14.21
N ILE A 115 -7.83 -13.54 15.02
CA ILE A 115 -8.30 -13.48 16.42
C ILE A 115 -9.82 -13.39 16.47
N ARG A 116 -10.43 -12.46 15.70
CA ARG A 116 -11.87 -12.23 15.74
C ARG A 116 -12.69 -13.41 15.21
N LYS A 117 -12.16 -14.11 14.21
CA LYS A 117 -12.75 -15.35 13.68
C LYS A 117 -12.40 -16.59 14.50
N LYS A 118 -11.64 -16.44 15.60
CA LYS A 118 -11.22 -17.54 16.49
C LYS A 118 -10.47 -18.66 15.75
N ILE A 119 -9.72 -18.31 14.70
CA ILE A 119 -8.91 -19.26 13.92
C ILE A 119 -7.59 -19.49 14.63
N ILE A 120 -6.88 -18.40 15.00
CA ILE A 120 -5.66 -18.45 15.81
C ILE A 120 -5.77 -17.42 16.93
N GLY A 121 -5.58 -17.85 18.17
CA GLY A 121 -5.63 -17.00 19.35
C GLY A 121 -4.48 -15.98 19.45
N LYS A 122 -4.45 -15.19 20.52
CA LYS A 122 -3.40 -14.20 20.78
C LYS A 122 -2.10 -14.86 21.23
N ASN A 123 -1.31 -15.38 20.30
CA ASN A 123 -0.03 -16.01 20.56
C ASN A 123 0.96 -15.74 19.41
N ILE A 124 2.19 -16.25 19.54
CA ILE A 124 3.24 -16.05 18.54
C ILE A 124 2.86 -16.59 17.15
N TRP A 125 2.10 -17.68 17.08
CA TRP A 125 1.65 -18.27 15.81
C TRP A 125 0.72 -17.33 15.04
N ASN A 126 -0.11 -16.54 15.74
CA ASN A 126 -0.92 -15.53 15.07
C ASN A 126 -0.06 -14.47 14.38
N SER A 127 1.00 -13.99 15.05
CA SER A 127 1.93 -13.03 14.46
C SER A 127 2.69 -13.63 13.28
N ILE A 128 3.24 -14.84 13.41
CA ILE A 128 3.95 -15.54 12.33
C ILE A 128 3.03 -15.73 11.13
N THR A 129 1.83 -16.27 11.33
CA THR A 129 0.87 -16.50 10.25
C THR A 129 0.46 -15.21 9.56
N ALA A 130 0.21 -14.14 10.31
CA ALA A 130 -0.14 -12.85 9.72
C ALA A 130 1.02 -12.24 8.92
N LEU A 131 2.26 -12.36 9.41
CA LEU A 131 3.44 -11.95 8.66
C LEU A 131 3.58 -12.76 7.37
N SER A 132 3.38 -14.07 7.41
CA SER A 132 3.36 -14.90 6.20
C SER A 132 2.29 -14.46 5.20
N PHE A 133 1.08 -14.09 5.66
CA PHE A 133 0.04 -13.54 4.79
C PHE A 133 0.45 -12.20 4.16
N ALA A 134 1.05 -11.29 4.93
CA ALA A 134 1.51 -10.02 4.40
C ALA A 134 2.65 -10.19 3.38
N MET A 135 3.60 -11.09 3.65
CA MET A 135 4.68 -11.40 2.70
C MET A 135 4.18 -12.08 1.44
N ALA A 136 3.19 -12.97 1.54
CA ALA A 136 2.54 -13.56 0.37
C ALA A 136 1.80 -12.50 -0.45
N PHE A 137 1.11 -11.56 0.20
CA PHE A 137 0.48 -10.42 -0.47
C PHE A 137 1.51 -9.54 -1.18
N SER A 138 2.62 -9.22 -0.52
CA SER A 138 3.72 -8.46 -1.14
C SER A 138 4.29 -9.17 -2.35
N ALA A 139 4.59 -10.47 -2.25
CA ALA A 139 5.10 -11.24 -3.38
C ALA A 139 4.12 -11.26 -4.58
N ILE A 140 2.81 -11.37 -4.32
CA ILE A 140 1.80 -11.31 -5.38
C ILE A 140 1.77 -9.92 -6.03
N TYR A 141 1.89 -8.85 -5.24
CA TYR A 141 1.92 -7.49 -5.75
C TYR A 141 3.10 -7.27 -6.71
N GLU A 142 4.31 -7.66 -6.32
CA GLU A 142 5.50 -7.57 -7.19
C GLU A 142 5.34 -8.38 -8.50
N LEU A 143 4.71 -9.56 -8.42
CA LEU A 143 4.41 -10.37 -9.60
C LEU A 143 3.39 -9.69 -10.52
N ILE A 144 2.43 -8.95 -9.96
CA ILE A 144 1.47 -8.15 -10.73
C ILE A 144 2.19 -6.99 -11.41
N GLU A 145 3.05 -6.26 -10.71
CA GLU A 145 3.84 -5.15 -11.28
C GLU A 145 4.71 -5.63 -12.44
N TRP A 146 5.43 -6.74 -12.23
CA TRP A 146 6.21 -7.38 -13.30
C TRP A 146 5.34 -7.76 -14.50
N PHE A 147 4.18 -8.39 -14.26
CA PHE A 147 3.28 -8.79 -15.34
C PHE A 147 2.70 -7.60 -16.10
N VAL A 148 2.33 -6.53 -15.39
CA VAL A 148 1.81 -5.29 -15.98
C VAL A 148 2.88 -4.62 -16.85
N ALA A 149 4.13 -4.55 -16.37
CA ALA A 149 5.24 -4.00 -17.15
C ALA A 149 5.45 -4.75 -18.48
N LEU A 150 5.39 -6.10 -18.44
CA LEU A 150 5.45 -6.92 -19.65
C LEU A 150 4.27 -6.70 -20.59
N ALA A 151 3.05 -6.66 -20.06
CA ALA A 151 1.83 -6.51 -20.85
C ALA A 151 1.71 -5.12 -21.51
N ALA A 152 2.26 -4.09 -20.87
CA ALA A 152 2.26 -2.71 -21.36
C ALA A 152 3.43 -2.40 -22.32
N ASN A 153 4.22 -3.39 -22.76
CA ASN A 153 5.46 -3.16 -23.54
C ASN A 153 6.39 -2.11 -22.90
N ASN A 154 6.51 -2.13 -21.56
CA ASN A 154 7.22 -1.13 -20.75
C ASN A 154 6.60 0.29 -20.71
N GLU A 155 5.40 0.53 -21.23
CA GLU A 155 4.69 1.82 -21.02
C GLU A 155 4.35 2.06 -19.53
N ALA A 156 4.40 1.03 -18.69
CA ALA A 156 4.20 1.07 -17.25
C ALA A 156 5.51 0.99 -16.44
N GLU A 157 6.66 1.39 -17.01
CA GLU A 157 7.95 1.38 -16.29
C GLU A 157 7.92 2.24 -15.02
N ASP A 158 7.18 3.36 -15.06
CA ASP A 158 6.95 4.24 -13.90
C ASP A 158 6.12 3.56 -12.78
N PHE A 159 5.28 2.58 -13.12
CA PHE A 159 4.55 1.76 -12.15
C PHE A 159 5.46 0.69 -11.53
N LEU A 160 6.39 0.13 -12.32
CA LEU A 160 7.41 -0.80 -11.79
C LEU A 160 8.42 -0.10 -10.86
N GLY A 161 8.55 1.23 -10.93
CA GLY A 161 9.28 2.03 -9.93
C GLY A 161 10.81 1.88 -9.91
N THR A 162 11.39 0.99 -10.72
CA THR A 162 12.80 0.55 -10.60
C THR A 162 13.82 1.67 -10.65
N GLN A 163 13.61 2.73 -11.43
CA GLN A 163 14.56 3.85 -11.57
C GLN A 163 16.02 3.39 -11.82
N GLY A 164 16.20 2.27 -12.55
CA GLY A 164 17.52 1.66 -12.82
C GLY A 164 18.12 0.83 -11.67
N TYR A 165 17.40 0.65 -10.57
CA TYR A 165 17.81 -0.21 -9.45
C TYR A 165 17.40 -1.66 -9.69
N VAL A 166 18.38 -2.52 -9.93
CA VAL A 166 18.15 -3.93 -10.30
C VAL A 166 17.55 -4.76 -9.15
N TRP A 167 17.69 -4.30 -7.91
CA TRP A 167 17.21 -5.02 -6.72
C TRP A 167 15.92 -4.45 -6.14
N ASP A 168 15.15 -3.69 -6.94
CA ASP A 168 14.00 -2.94 -6.44
C ASP A 168 12.98 -3.85 -5.75
N THR A 169 12.46 -4.83 -6.49
CA THR A 169 11.51 -5.83 -5.97
C THR A 169 12.00 -6.53 -4.71
N GLN A 170 13.28 -6.91 -4.61
CA GLN A 170 13.80 -7.55 -3.40
C GLN A 170 13.86 -6.57 -2.23
N ALA A 171 14.24 -5.32 -2.49
CA ALA A 171 14.22 -4.27 -1.47
C ALA A 171 12.78 -3.96 -1.03
N ASP A 172 11.82 -3.93 -1.94
CA ASP A 172 10.40 -3.72 -1.66
C ASP A 172 9.81 -4.80 -0.77
N MET A 173 10.05 -6.07 -1.12
CA MET A 173 9.70 -7.18 -0.25
C MET A 173 10.39 -7.09 1.12
N PHE A 174 11.63 -6.60 1.18
CA PHE A 174 12.34 -6.42 2.45
C PHE A 174 11.73 -5.28 3.29
N TRP A 175 11.32 -4.16 2.69
CA TRP A 175 10.60 -3.10 3.38
C TRP A 175 9.23 -3.56 3.87
N ALA A 176 8.52 -4.39 3.10
CA ALA A 176 7.31 -5.06 3.56
C ALA A 176 7.57 -6.00 4.75
N LEU A 177 8.68 -6.75 4.73
CA LEU A 177 9.08 -7.59 5.86
C LEU A 177 9.34 -6.75 7.12
N ILE A 178 10.06 -5.63 6.99
CA ILE A 178 10.31 -4.70 8.11
C ILE A 178 8.98 -4.15 8.63
N GLY A 179 8.10 -3.68 7.76
CA GLY A 179 6.83 -3.09 8.18
C GLY A 179 5.89 -4.09 8.86
N GLY A 180 5.97 -5.37 8.49
CA GLY A 180 5.15 -6.44 9.08
C GLY A 180 5.71 -7.05 10.36
N SER A 181 6.98 -6.81 10.71
CA SER A 181 7.67 -7.42 11.86
C SER A 181 7.47 -6.62 13.15
#